data_AF-A0A0R2ZWD4-F1
#
_entry.id   AF-A0A0R2ZWD4-F1
#
_cell.length_a   1.000
_cell.length_b   1.000
_cell.length_c   1.000
_cell.angle_alpha   90.00
_cell.angle_beta   90.00
_cell.angle_gamma   90.00
#
_symmetry.space_group_name_H-M   'P 1'
#
loop_
_entity.id
_entity.type
_entity.pdbx_description
1 polymer ?
#
loop_
_entity_poly.entity_id
_entity_poly.type
_entity_poly.pdbx_seq_one_letter_code
_entity_poly.pdbx_strand_id
1 'polypeptide(L)' 'MKKFLLAVGLLSIAGTALAAGKPCDELKSELAAKLDAKGVQHYSLDVVEKGSAADAQVVGSCEGGTKEIVYKRG' A
#
# COMPACT_ATOMS: atom_id res chain seq x y z
N MET A 1 -7.56 -21.59 -15.48
CA MET A 1 -9.01 -21.59 -15.12
C MET A 1 -9.28 -22.48 -13.90
N LYS A 2 -9.05 -21.98 -12.68
CA LYS A 2 -9.94 -22.14 -11.50
C LYS A 2 -9.27 -21.55 -10.24
N LYS A 3 -9.79 -20.41 -9.79
CA LYS A 3 -10.22 -20.14 -8.42
C LYS A 3 -9.25 -20.52 -7.28
N PHE A 4 -8.29 -19.64 -6.99
CA PHE A 4 -7.89 -19.34 -5.61
C PHE A 4 -8.33 -17.89 -5.39
N LEU A 5 -9.53 -17.61 -4.89
CA LEU A 5 -9.81 -17.52 -3.45
C LEU A 5 -8.67 -16.85 -2.68
N LEU A 6 -8.48 -15.55 -2.92
CA LEU A 6 -8.00 -14.64 -1.89
C LEU A 6 -8.93 -13.42 -1.85
N ALA A 7 -10.16 -13.71 -1.47
CA ALA A 7 -11.05 -12.73 -0.86
C ALA A 7 -10.53 -12.41 0.55
N VAL A 8 -9.43 -11.66 0.64
CA VAL A 8 -8.95 -11.04 1.88
C VAL A 8 -8.38 -9.68 1.51
N GLY A 9 -9.24 -8.68 1.59
CA GLY A 9 -8.89 -7.28 1.37
C GLY A 9 -10.00 -6.34 1.83
N LEU A 10 -10.79 -6.78 2.82
CA LEU A 10 -11.75 -5.96 3.55
C LEU A 10 -10.95 -5.00 4.44
N LEU A 11 -10.39 -3.95 3.84
CA LEU A 11 -9.77 -2.82 4.53
C LEU A 11 -9.96 -1.55 3.70
N SER A 12 -11.18 -1.33 3.21
CA SER A 12 -11.71 0.02 2.93
C SER A 12 -12.09 0.74 4.25
N ILE A 13 -11.37 0.46 5.34
CA ILE A 13 -11.64 1.04 6.64
C ILE A 13 -10.88 2.38 6.70
N ALA A 14 -11.66 3.45 6.70
CA ALA A 14 -11.31 4.78 7.20
C ALA A 14 -10.22 5.54 6.44
N GLY A 15 -10.61 6.20 5.34
CA GLY A 15 -9.81 7.25 4.70
C GLY A 15 -10.46 8.65 4.70
N THR A 16 -11.68 8.82 5.22
CA THR A 16 -12.43 10.09 5.05
C THR A 16 -12.31 11.08 6.22
N ALA A 17 -11.40 10.87 7.18
CA ALA A 17 -11.32 11.74 8.37
C ALA A 17 -9.94 12.36 8.67
N LEU A 18 -9.00 12.38 7.71
CA LEU A 18 -7.86 13.30 7.78
C LEU A 18 -7.74 14.05 6.45
N ALA A 19 -8.38 15.22 6.41
CA ALA A 19 -8.27 16.20 5.33
C ALA A 19 -6.85 16.80 5.15
N ALA A 20 -5.85 16.25 5.84
CA ALA A 20 -4.44 16.37 5.52
C ALA A 20 -3.94 14.95 5.29
N GLY A 21 -3.84 14.52 4.03
CA GLY A 21 -3.37 13.18 3.72
C GLY A 21 -2.01 12.95 4.38
N LYS A 22 -1.87 11.84 5.13
CA LYS A 22 -0.59 11.46 5.74
C LYS A 22 0.53 11.57 4.70
N PRO A 23 1.71 12.13 5.06
CA PRO A 23 2.84 12.14 4.16
C PRO A 23 3.20 10.69 3.80
N CYS A 24 3.62 10.47 2.57
CA CYS A 24 3.97 9.13 2.08
C CYS A 24 5.05 8.47 2.96
N ASP A 25 5.90 9.26 3.60
CA ASP A 25 6.97 8.80 4.49
C ASP A 25 6.46 8.07 5.75
N GLU A 26 5.44 8.63 6.41
CA GLU A 26 4.83 8.00 7.59
C GLU A 26 4.06 6.73 7.21
N LEU A 27 3.28 6.77 6.13
CA LEU A 27 2.56 5.59 5.65
C LEU A 27 3.52 4.49 5.20
N LYS A 28 4.62 4.84 4.55
CA LYS A 28 5.66 3.90 4.14
C LYS A 28 6.31 3.24 5.35
N SER A 29 6.62 4.02 6.38
CA SER A 29 7.19 3.49 7.64
C SER A 29 6.22 2.55 8.36
N GLU A 30 4.94 2.90 8.44
CA GLU A 30 3.91 2.06 9.07
C GLU A 30 3.69 0.75 8.28
N LEU A 31 3.68 0.82 6.94
CA LEU A 31 3.61 -0.34 6.06
C LEU A 31 4.85 -1.24 6.20
N ALA A 32 6.04 -0.66 6.26
CA ALA A 32 7.29 -1.38 6.48
C ALA A 32 7.24 -2.14 7.81
N ALA A 33 6.94 -1.46 8.92
CA ALA A 33 6.81 -2.09 10.24
C ALA A 33 5.82 -3.26 10.24
N LYS A 34 4.69 -3.14 9.52
CA LYS A 34 3.72 -4.24 9.39
C LYS A 34 4.23 -5.41 8.53
N LEU A 35 5.02 -5.15 7.49
CA LEU A 35 5.65 -6.16 6.66
C LEU A 35 6.77 -6.88 7.42
N ASP A 36 7.60 -6.14 8.15
CA ASP A 36 8.63 -6.67 9.05
C ASP A 36 8.03 -7.51 10.17
N ALA A 37 6.95 -7.04 10.81
CA ALA A 37 6.23 -7.81 11.83
C ALA A 37 5.61 -9.11 11.28
N LYS A 38 5.34 -9.15 9.96
CA LYS A 38 4.89 -10.37 9.25
C LYS A 38 6.05 -11.24 8.75
N GLY A 39 7.30 -10.82 8.95
CA GLY A 39 8.48 -11.52 8.47
C GLY A 39 8.64 -11.47 6.94
N VAL A 40 8.05 -10.48 6.27
CA VAL A 40 8.23 -10.30 4.83
C VAL A 40 9.64 -9.77 4.60
N GLN A 41 10.48 -10.57 3.95
CA GLN A 41 11.83 -10.19 3.55
C GLN A 41 11.88 -9.98 2.04
N HIS A 42 12.87 -9.21 1.57
CA HIS A 42 13.05 -8.86 0.15
C HIS A 42 11.82 -8.14 -0.44
N TYR A 43 11.41 -7.05 0.18
CA TYR A 43 10.38 -6.17 -0.36
C TYR A 43 10.90 -4.75 -0.58
N SER A 44 10.22 -4.01 -1.44
CA SER A 44 10.43 -2.58 -1.64
C SER A 44 9.08 -1.88 -1.73
N LEU A 45 9.01 -0.71 -1.10
CA LEU A 45 7.85 0.18 -1.13
C LEU A 45 8.23 1.43 -1.91
N ASP A 46 7.63 1.61 -3.08
CA ASP A 46 7.84 2.78 -3.95
C ASP A 46 6.61 3.68 -3.92
N VAL A 47 6.81 4.98 -4.06
CA VAL A 47 5.72 5.94 -4.22
C VAL A 47 5.58 6.25 -5.70
N VAL A 48 4.40 6.03 -6.25
CA VAL A 48 4.05 6.33 -7.65
C VAL A 48 2.88 7.30 -7.69
N GLU A 49 2.66 7.95 -8.82
CA GLU A 49 1.43 8.70 -9.03
C GLU A 49 0.23 7.75 -9.12
N LYS A 50 -0.94 8.26 -8.73
CA LYS A 50 -2.17 7.48 -8.79
C LYS A 50 -2.41 6.93 -10.19
N GLY A 51 -2.66 5.63 -10.29
CA GLY A 51 -2.89 4.95 -11.57
C GLY A 51 -1.62 4.66 -12.38
N SER A 52 -0.44 5.03 -11.86
CA SER A 52 0.86 4.63 -12.42
C SER A 52 1.42 3.37 -11.78
N ALA A 53 0.66 2.73 -10.89
CA ALA A 53 0.94 1.39 -10.42
C ALA A 53 0.67 0.40 -11.58
N ALA A 54 1.70 0.12 -12.38
CA ALA A 54 1.61 -0.82 -13.50
C ALA A 54 1.31 -2.25 -13.00
N ASP A 55 2.35 -3.06 -12.77
CA ASP A 55 2.23 -4.45 -12.31
C ASP A 55 2.52 -4.62 -10.80
N ALA A 56 2.74 -3.50 -10.11
CA ALA A 56 3.07 -3.51 -8.69
C ALA A 56 1.81 -3.41 -7.82
N GLN A 57 1.82 -4.07 -6.67
CA GLN A 57 0.64 -4.13 -5.80
C GLN A 57 0.49 -2.82 -5.02
N VAL A 58 -0.58 -2.06 -5.24
CA VAL A 58 -0.89 -0.88 -4.42
C VAL A 58 -1.27 -1.33 -3.02
N VAL A 59 -0.45 -0.94 -2.03
CA VAL A 59 -0.64 -1.28 -0.61
C VAL A 59 -1.12 -0.09 0.23
N GLY A 60 -1.14 1.11 -0.36
CA GLY A 60 -1.68 2.31 0.26
C GLY A 60 -1.70 3.51 -0.68
N SER A 61 -2.34 4.58 -0.25
CA SER A 61 -2.33 5.87 -0.95
C SER A 61 -2.04 7.00 0.04
N CYS A 62 -1.27 7.99 -0.39
CA CYS A 62 -0.75 9.10 0.42
C CYS A 62 -1.03 10.44 -0.26
N GLU A 63 -0.76 11.56 0.44
CA GLU A 63 -1.00 12.92 -0.08
C GLU A 63 -2.45 13.15 -0.57
N GLY A 64 -3.43 12.66 0.21
CA GLY A 64 -4.84 12.83 -0.10
C GLY A 64 -5.33 11.95 -1.26
N GLY A 65 -4.55 10.94 -1.64
CA GLY A 65 -4.88 10.01 -2.74
C GLY A 65 -4.41 10.48 -4.10
N THR A 66 -3.42 11.38 -4.15
CA THR A 66 -2.71 11.81 -5.37
C THR A 66 -1.55 10.86 -5.71
N LYS A 67 -0.95 10.23 -4.70
CA LYS A 67 0.10 9.23 -4.84
C LYS A 67 -0.29 7.91 -4.20
N GLU A 68 0.28 6.84 -4.72
CA GLU A 68 0.08 5.47 -4.30
C GLU A 68 1.41 4.85 -3.87
N ILE A 69 1.38 4.04 -2.83
CA ILE A 69 2.53 3.26 -2.37
C ILE A 69 2.37 1.86 -2.94
N VAL A 70 3.29 1.48 -3.81
CA VAL A 70 3.32 0.16 -4.42
C VAL A 70 4.34 -0.72 -3.74
N TYR A 71 3.96 -1.97 -3.55
CA TYR A 71 4.78 -3.04 -3.06
C TYR A 71 5.36 -3.81 -4.24
N LYS A 72 6.68 -3.95 -4.22
CA LYS A 72 7.44 -4.82 -5.10
C LYS A 72 8.12 -5.89 -4.28
N ARG A 73 7.98 -7.13 -4.73
CA ARG A 73 8.72 -8.26 -4.18
C ARG A 73 10.01 -8.42 -4.99
N GLY A 74 11.14 -8.47 -4.31
CA GLY A 74 12.46 -8.79 -4.88
C GLY A 74 12.68 -10.29 -4.98
#